data_AF-A0A7S3R718-F1
#
_entry.id   AF-A0A7S3R718-F1
#
_cell.length_a   1.000
_cell.length_b   1.000
_cell.length_c   1.000
_cell.angle_alpha   90.00
_cell.angle_beta   90.00
_cell.angle_gamma   90.00
#
_symmetry.space_group_name_H-M   'P 1'
#
loop_
_entity.id
_entity.type
_entity.pdbx_description
1 polymer ?
#
loop_
_entity_poly.entity_id
_entity_poly.type
_entity_poly.pdbx_seq_one_letter_code
_entity_poly.pdbx_strand_id
1 'polypeptide(L)'
;MQINWEYVCNPELLSGLGSLARNHGTLLAGALFSAGWWFWADACMLSPHKVPFDQYIPGLMATLALLMINVIRKQDLDEGDPFDDAGVCRPRLWLFLSYLVSFGSVVGSVWVLVEHYEQNPDISSAADKWPGVAGILQCSFILGSGLLLFVSRGGSDDDLSYGAF
;
A
#
# COMPACT_ATOMS: atom_id res chain seq x y z
N MET A 1 -5.89 -28.32 15.48
CA MET A 1 -5.07 -27.77 14.38
C MET A 1 -4.25 -26.63 14.98
N GLN A 2 -3.07 -26.94 15.55
CA GLN A 2 -2.19 -25.91 16.13
C GLN A 2 -1.28 -25.36 15.03
N ILE A 3 -1.42 -24.08 14.76
CA ILE A 3 -0.54 -23.35 13.84
C ILE A 3 0.79 -23.17 14.58
N ASN A 4 1.87 -23.71 14.03
CA ASN A 4 3.18 -23.69 14.66
C ASN A 4 3.88 -22.36 14.34
N TRP A 5 3.86 -21.42 15.28
CA TRP A 5 4.26 -20.03 15.09
C TRP A 5 5.76 -19.82 14.84
N GLU A 6 6.60 -20.82 15.12
CA GLU A 6 8.05 -20.75 14.91
C GLU A 6 8.46 -20.66 13.43
N TYR A 7 7.62 -21.14 12.50
CA TYR A 7 7.90 -21.01 11.05
C TYR A 7 7.47 -19.65 10.47
N VAL A 8 6.48 -18.99 11.08
CA VAL A 8 6.00 -17.66 10.64
C VAL A 8 6.97 -16.56 11.11
N CYS A 9 7.67 -16.79 12.22
CA CYS A 9 8.68 -15.90 12.78
C CYS A 9 10.10 -16.43 12.59
N ASN A 10 10.53 -16.72 11.35
CA ASN A 10 11.93 -17.03 11.09
C ASN A 10 12.76 -15.72 11.12
N PRO A 11 13.69 -15.53 12.09
CA PRO A 11 14.48 -14.30 12.22
C PRO A 11 15.42 -14.08 11.04
N GLU A 12 15.85 -15.14 10.34
CA GLU A 12 16.65 -15.06 9.12
C GLU A 12 15.84 -14.50 7.94
N LEU A 13 14.54 -14.82 7.89
CA LEU A 13 13.63 -14.32 6.85
C LEU A 13 13.24 -12.87 7.12
N LEU A 14 12.97 -12.52 8.39
CA LEU A 14 12.72 -11.14 8.80
C LEU A 14 13.95 -10.23 8.63
N SER A 15 15.15 -10.72 8.97
CA SER A 15 16.40 -9.97 8.76
C SER A 15 16.79 -9.90 7.27
N GLY A 16 16.54 -10.97 6.51
CA GLY A 16 16.68 -10.98 5.04
C GLY A 16 15.74 -10.00 4.36
N LEU A 17 14.47 -9.96 4.74
CA LEU A 17 13.49 -9.01 4.21
C LEU A 17 13.81 -7.58 4.63
N GLY A 18 14.35 -7.38 5.84
CA GLY A 18 14.86 -6.11 6.32
C GLY A 18 16.08 -5.61 5.53
N SER A 19 17.06 -6.48 5.25
CA SER A 19 18.24 -6.13 4.45
C SER A 19 17.90 -5.81 2.98
N LEU A 20 16.95 -6.54 2.39
CA LEU A 20 16.43 -6.25 1.05
C LEU A 20 15.64 -4.93 1.02
N ALA A 21 14.80 -4.67 2.03
CA ALA A 21 14.07 -3.41 2.15
C ALA A 21 15.00 -2.21 2.37
N ARG A 22 16.15 -2.40 3.02
CA ARG A 22 17.14 -1.34 3.25
C ARG A 22 17.93 -0.99 2.00
N ASN A 23 18.33 -1.97 1.19
CA ASN A 23 19.15 -1.74 0.00
C ASN A 23 18.33 -1.45 -1.27
N HIS A 24 17.18 -2.09 -1.44
CA HIS A 24 16.36 -2.02 -2.66
C HIS A 24 14.92 -1.58 -2.40
N GLY A 25 14.61 -1.03 -1.22
CA GLY A 25 13.24 -0.74 -0.83
C GLY A 25 12.51 0.23 -1.76
N THR A 26 13.17 1.29 -2.21
CA THR A 26 12.58 2.25 -3.16
C THR A 26 12.31 1.62 -4.53
N LEU A 27 13.23 0.79 -5.02
CA LEU A 27 13.09 0.07 -6.30
C LEU A 27 11.93 -0.94 -6.23
N LEU A 28 11.89 -1.76 -5.18
CA LEU A 28 10.87 -2.78 -4.98
C LEU A 28 9.48 -2.16 -4.79
N ALA A 29 9.40 -1.04 -4.06
CA ALA A 29 8.14 -0.33 -3.92
C ALA A 29 7.66 0.29 -5.23
N GLY A 30 8.56 0.88 -6.02
CA GLY A 30 8.23 1.37 -7.36
C GLY A 30 7.73 0.23 -8.27
N ALA A 31 8.34 -0.95 -8.17
CA ALA A 31 7.90 -2.15 -8.89
C ALA A 31 6.50 -2.60 -8.45
N LEU A 32 6.19 -2.63 -7.14
CA LEU A 32 4.86 -2.97 -6.63
C LEU A 32 3.79 -1.97 -7.07
N PHE A 33 4.10 -0.67 -7.01
CA PHE A 33 3.19 0.37 -7.49
C PHE A 33 2.90 0.22 -8.99
N SER A 34 3.95 -0.02 -9.77
CA SER A 34 3.83 -0.24 -11.22
C SER A 34 3.03 -1.51 -11.53
N ALA A 35 3.25 -2.59 -10.77
CA ALA A 35 2.50 -3.83 -10.90
C ALA A 35 1.01 -3.63 -10.60
N GLY A 36 0.67 -2.85 -9.56
CA GLY A 36 -0.72 -2.52 -9.24
C GLY A 36 -1.44 -1.83 -10.39
N TRP A 37 -0.81 -0.80 -10.99
CA TRP A 37 -1.37 -0.13 -12.16
C TRP A 37 -1.35 -0.98 -13.43
N TRP A 38 -0.39 -1.89 -13.56
CA TRP A 38 -0.34 -2.85 -14.66
C TRP A 38 -1.54 -3.81 -14.63
N PHE A 39 -1.85 -4.41 -13.48
CA PHE A 39 -3.03 -5.28 -13.34
C PHE A 39 -4.33 -4.55 -13.66
N TRP A 40 -4.43 -3.28 -13.27
CA TRP A 40 -5.57 -2.45 -13.63
C TRP A 40 -5.66 -2.20 -15.15
N ALA A 41 -4.55 -1.83 -15.79
CA ALA A 41 -4.51 -1.57 -17.23
C ALA A 41 -4.84 -2.84 -18.05
N ASP A 42 -4.30 -4.00 -17.65
CA ASP A 42 -4.62 -5.29 -18.24
C ASP A 42 -6.12 -5.60 -18.15
N ALA A 43 -6.72 -5.40 -16.97
CA ALA A 43 -8.14 -5.58 -16.79
C ALA A 43 -8.99 -4.65 -17.67
N CYS A 44 -8.61 -3.39 -17.83
CA CYS A 44 -9.29 -2.46 -18.74
C CYS A 44 -9.18 -2.90 -20.22
N MET A 45 -8.07 -3.52 -20.62
CA MET A 45 -7.86 -4.01 -21.99
C MET A 45 -8.64 -5.28 -22.29
N LEU A 46 -8.75 -6.19 -21.31
CA LEU A 46 -9.50 -7.44 -21.47
C LEU A 46 -11.01 -7.25 -21.32
N SER A 47 -11.45 -6.13 -20.73
CA SER A 47 -12.87 -5.86 -20.50
C SER A 47 -13.63 -5.66 -21.83
N PRO A 48 -14.65 -6.49 -22.14
CA PRO A 48 -15.46 -6.33 -23.34
C PRO A 48 -16.43 -5.13 -23.25
N HIS A 49 -16.66 -4.61 -22.04
CA HIS A 49 -17.50 -3.44 -21.78
C HIS A 49 -16.69 -2.28 -21.20
N LYS A 50 -17.16 -1.05 -21.47
CA LYS A 50 -16.56 0.16 -20.91
C LYS A 50 -16.71 0.15 -19.39
N VAL A 51 -15.58 0.06 -18.70
CA VAL A 51 -15.48 0.14 -17.24
C VAL A 51 -16.06 1.48 -16.75
N PRO A 52 -17.06 1.48 -15.85
CA PRO A 52 -17.63 2.72 -15.31
C PRO A 52 -16.61 3.48 -14.44
N PHE A 53 -16.77 4.80 -14.33
CA PHE A 53 -15.81 5.64 -13.59
C PHE A 53 -15.68 5.25 -12.12
N ASP A 54 -16.74 4.74 -11.50
CA ASP A 54 -16.78 4.36 -10.09
C ASP A 54 -15.74 3.29 -9.73
N GLN A 55 -15.39 2.44 -10.70
CA GLN A 55 -14.38 1.40 -10.54
C GLN A 55 -12.94 1.92 -10.47
N TYR A 56 -12.69 3.15 -10.94
CA TYR A 56 -11.37 3.78 -10.87
C TYR A 56 -11.11 4.49 -9.53
N ILE A 57 -12.18 4.83 -8.78
CA ILE A 57 -12.10 5.63 -7.56
C ILE A 57 -11.23 4.96 -6.48
N PRO A 58 -11.39 3.66 -6.17
CA PRO A 58 -10.60 3.01 -5.14
C PRO A 58 -9.11 3.05 -5.44
N GLY A 59 -8.69 2.71 -6.66
CA GLY A 59 -7.29 2.71 -7.07
C GLY A 59 -6.67 4.12 -7.01
N LEU A 60 -7.39 5.15 -7.47
CA LEU A 60 -6.95 6.54 -7.38
C LEU A 60 -6.78 6.99 -5.91
N MET A 61 -7.73 6.65 -5.04
CA MET A 61 -7.63 6.96 -3.60
C MET A 61 -6.47 6.23 -2.93
N ALA A 62 -6.17 4.99 -3.31
CA ALA A 62 -4.98 4.28 -2.84
C ALA A 62 -3.69 5.01 -3.25
N THR A 63 -3.59 5.50 -4.49
CA THR A 63 -2.39 6.25 -4.91
C THR A 63 -2.23 7.58 -4.19
N LEU A 64 -3.34 8.27 -3.93
CA LEU A 64 -3.34 9.50 -3.15
C LEU A 64 -2.87 9.23 -1.71
N ALA A 65 -3.36 8.14 -1.09
CA ALA A 65 -2.90 7.72 0.23
C ALA A 65 -1.39 7.40 0.23
N LEU A 66 -0.88 6.72 -0.80
CA LEU A 66 0.56 6.45 -0.95
C LEU A 66 1.37 7.76 -1.06
N LEU A 67 0.88 8.75 -1.83
CA LEU A 67 1.50 10.08 -1.86
C LEU A 67 1.47 10.74 -0.48
N MET A 68 0.33 10.71 0.22
CA MET A 68 0.21 11.30 1.56
C MET A 68 1.18 10.67 2.57
N ILE A 69 1.40 9.35 2.53
CA ILE A 69 2.39 8.65 3.35
C ILE A 69 3.80 9.12 3.02
N ASN A 70 4.10 9.33 1.74
CA ASN A 70 5.44 9.68 1.28
C ASN A 70 5.80 11.18 1.45
N VAL A 71 4.81 12.07 1.47
CA VAL A 71 5.00 13.52 1.63
C VAL A 71 5.54 13.91 3.01
N ILE A 72 5.28 13.11 4.05
CA ILE A 72 5.85 13.36 5.39
C ILE A 72 7.27 12.80 5.48
N ARG A 73 8.20 13.60 6.01
CA ARG A 73 9.52 13.10 6.40
C ARG A 73 9.42 12.46 7.78
N LYS A 74 10.03 11.30 7.95
CA LYS A 74 10.07 10.63 9.27
C LYS A 74 10.76 11.48 10.34
N GLN A 75 11.66 12.36 9.90
CA GLN A 75 12.32 13.37 10.72
C GLN A 75 11.30 14.26 11.45
N ASP A 76 10.22 14.65 10.76
CA ASP A 76 9.14 15.47 11.33
C ASP A 76 8.28 14.68 12.37
N LEU A 77 8.43 13.35 12.48
CA LEU A 77 7.75 12.52 13.50
C LEU A 77 8.57 12.40 14.79
N ASP A 78 9.89 12.59 14.70
CA ASP A 78 10.87 12.31 15.76
C ASP A 78 11.47 13.59 16.34
N GLU A 79 11.67 14.65 15.54
CA GLU A 79 12.12 15.99 15.97
C GLU A 79 10.96 16.84 16.54
N GLY A 80 10.24 16.26 17.49
CA GLY A 80 9.27 16.98 18.29
C GLY A 80 9.92 17.67 19.48
N ASP A 81 9.99 19.00 19.48
CA ASP A 81 10.38 19.75 20.68
C ASP A 81 9.40 19.37 21.83
N PRO A 82 9.86 18.84 22.98
CA PRO A 82 8.97 18.36 24.04
C PRO A 82 8.07 19.44 24.66
N PHE A 83 8.26 20.71 24.28
CA PHE A 83 7.43 21.84 24.69
C PHE A 83 6.45 22.33 23.60
N ASP A 84 6.45 21.76 22.40
CA ASP A 84 5.50 22.06 21.30
C ASP A 84 4.67 20.83 20.92
N ASP A 85 3.66 20.52 21.75
CA ASP A 85 2.71 19.41 21.56
C ASP A 85 1.98 19.45 20.19
N ALA A 86 1.81 20.64 19.61
CA ALA A 86 1.12 20.81 18.34
C ALA A 86 1.97 20.34 17.14
N GLY A 87 3.29 20.45 17.24
CA GLY A 87 4.25 20.04 16.20
C GLY A 87 4.31 18.53 16.00
N VAL A 88 4.17 17.76 17.08
CA VAL A 88 4.27 16.29 17.07
C VAL A 88 2.95 15.60 16.71
N CYS A 89 1.82 16.18 17.14
CA CYS A 89 0.51 15.56 16.93
C CYS A 89 0.07 15.61 15.46
N ARG A 90 0.43 16.69 14.74
CA ARG A 90 -0.04 16.94 13.37
C ARG A 90 0.52 15.94 12.32
N PRO A 91 1.82 15.59 12.30
CA PRO A 91 2.34 14.56 11.40
C PRO A 91 1.82 13.15 11.73
N ARG A 92 1.64 12.83 13.01
CA ARG A 92 1.08 11.54 13.46
C ARG A 92 -0.38 11.37 13.05
N LEU A 93 -1.20 12.41 13.22
CA LEU A 93 -2.59 12.43 12.76
C LEU A 93 -2.69 12.32 11.24
N TRP A 94 -1.80 12.97 10.50
CA TRP A 94 -1.76 12.85 9.04
C TRP A 94 -1.38 11.45 8.58
N LEU A 95 -0.38 10.81 9.21
CA LEU A 95 -0.06 9.42 8.93
C LEU A 95 -1.23 8.49 9.24
N PHE A 96 -1.88 8.67 10.39
CA PHE A 96 -3.07 7.91 10.74
C PHE A 96 -4.18 8.08 9.69
N LEU A 97 -4.45 9.31 9.26
CA LEU A 97 -5.44 9.60 8.22
C LEU A 97 -5.08 8.93 6.88
N SER A 98 -3.81 9.00 6.47
CA SER A 98 -3.36 8.37 5.23
C SER A 98 -3.55 6.84 5.25
N TYR A 99 -3.33 6.22 6.41
CA TYR A 99 -3.56 4.79 6.63
C TYR A 99 -5.05 4.45 6.58
N LEU A 100 -5.91 5.29 7.16
CA LEU A 100 -7.37 5.14 7.05
C LEU A 100 -7.87 5.25 5.60
N VAL A 101 -7.35 6.22 4.84
CA VAL A 101 -7.70 6.37 3.41
C VAL A 101 -7.22 5.14 2.62
N SER A 102 -6.03 4.61 2.92
CA SER A 102 -5.52 3.39 2.26
C SER A 102 -6.39 2.16 2.55
N PHE A 103 -6.83 1.96 3.79
CA PHE A 103 -7.76 0.86 4.12
C PHE A 103 -9.16 1.10 3.52
N GLY A 104 -9.64 2.34 3.56
CA GLY A 104 -10.92 2.73 2.95
C GLY A 104 -10.96 2.45 1.45
N SER A 105 -9.83 2.65 0.75
CA SER A 105 -9.69 2.28 -0.66
C SER A 105 -9.80 0.76 -0.88
N VAL A 106 -9.14 -0.07 -0.07
CA VAL A 106 -9.25 -1.54 -0.19
C VAL A 106 -10.69 -2.00 0.06
N VAL A 107 -11.34 -1.47 1.10
CA VAL A 107 -12.75 -1.77 1.40
C VAL A 107 -13.67 -1.30 0.28
N GLY A 108 -13.44 -0.09 -0.26
CA GLY A 108 -14.18 0.44 -1.41
C GLY A 108 -14.00 -0.41 -2.66
N SER A 109 -12.80 -0.95 -2.89
CA SER A 109 -12.55 -1.87 -4.01
C SER A 109 -13.31 -3.19 -3.86
N VAL A 110 -13.41 -3.73 -2.64
CA VAL A 110 -14.21 -4.94 -2.37
C VAL A 110 -15.70 -4.64 -2.51
N TRP A 111 -16.15 -3.47 -2.04
CA TRP A 111 -17.53 -3.03 -2.20
C TRP A 111 -17.93 -2.97 -3.69
N VAL A 112 -17.11 -2.34 -4.52
CA VAL A 112 -17.30 -2.24 -5.97
C VAL A 112 -17.32 -3.63 -6.62
N LEU A 113 -16.50 -4.58 -6.16
CA LEU A 113 -16.56 -5.97 -6.63
C LEU A 113 -17.95 -6.58 -6.36
N VAL A 114 -18.44 -6.45 -5.12
CA VAL A 114 -19.70 -7.08 -4.70
C VAL A 114 -20.89 -6.47 -5.45
N GLU A 115 -20.96 -5.14 -5.54
CA GLU A 115 -22.07 -4.44 -6.19
C GLU A 115 -22.11 -4.67 -7.70
N HIS A 116 -20.95 -4.60 -8.38
CA HIS A 116 -20.93 -4.67 -9.84
C HIS A 116 -20.74 -6.09 -10.42
N TYR A 117 -20.22 -7.06 -9.67
CA TYR A 117 -19.88 -8.38 -10.23
C TYR A 117 -20.54 -9.57 -9.52
N GLU A 118 -20.87 -9.46 -8.23
CA GLU A 118 -21.57 -10.55 -7.52
C GLU A 118 -23.10 -10.42 -7.60
N GLN A 119 -23.62 -9.19 -7.63
CA GLN A 119 -25.07 -8.96 -7.64
C GLN A 119 -25.69 -8.89 -9.04
N ASN A 120 -24.87 -8.81 -10.10
CA ASN A 120 -25.36 -8.72 -11.47
C ASN A 120 -25.51 -10.12 -12.11
N PRO A 121 -26.74 -10.55 -12.44
CA PRO A 121 -26.99 -11.88 -13.01
C PRO A 121 -26.42 -12.05 -14.44
N ASP A 122 -26.12 -10.95 -15.12
CA ASP A 122 -25.59 -10.93 -16.49
C ASP A 122 -24.11 -11.36 -16.57
N ILE A 123 -23.40 -11.34 -15.43
CA ILE A 123 -21.96 -11.63 -15.30
C ILE A 123 -21.81 -13.03 -14.69
N SER A 124 -21.94 -14.06 -15.54
CA SER A 124 -21.87 -15.46 -15.12
C SER A 124 -20.47 -16.08 -15.26
N SER A 125 -19.59 -15.48 -16.07
CA SER A 125 -18.26 -16.05 -16.35
C SER A 125 -17.17 -15.45 -15.47
N ALA A 126 -16.21 -16.28 -15.07
CA ALA A 126 -15.05 -15.84 -14.27
C ALA A 126 -14.19 -14.77 -14.98
N ALA A 127 -14.16 -14.79 -16.32
CA ALA A 127 -13.44 -13.79 -17.13
C ALA A 127 -14.04 -12.38 -16.98
N ASP A 128 -15.37 -12.27 -16.83
CA ASP A 128 -16.04 -10.99 -16.72
C ASP A 128 -15.85 -10.35 -15.34
N LYS A 129 -15.51 -11.16 -14.31
CA LYS A 129 -15.21 -10.69 -12.94
C LYS A 129 -13.78 -10.15 -12.77
N TRP A 130 -12.92 -10.35 -13.77
CA TRP A 130 -11.50 -9.97 -13.71
C TRP A 130 -11.24 -8.52 -13.30
N PRO A 131 -11.99 -7.51 -13.79
CA PRO A 131 -11.66 -6.12 -13.44
C PRO A 131 -11.96 -5.76 -11.99
N GLY A 132 -12.96 -6.40 -11.37
CA GLY A 132 -13.21 -6.25 -9.95
C GLY A 132 -12.08 -6.83 -9.09
N VAL A 133 -11.56 -8.01 -9.46
CA VAL A 133 -10.42 -8.64 -8.76
C VAL A 133 -9.13 -7.83 -8.99
N ALA A 134 -8.91 -7.35 -10.21
CA ALA A 134 -7.77 -6.50 -10.54
C ALA A 134 -7.75 -5.19 -9.75
N GLY A 135 -8.92 -4.59 -9.48
CA GLY A 135 -9.02 -3.40 -8.61
C GLY A 135 -8.59 -3.67 -7.17
N ILE A 136 -8.94 -4.84 -6.63
CA ILE A 136 -8.52 -5.24 -5.26
C ILE A 136 -7.00 -5.46 -5.24
N LEU A 137 -6.47 -6.18 -6.23
CA LEU A 137 -5.02 -6.39 -6.38
C LEU A 137 -4.27 -5.07 -6.52
N GLN A 138 -4.78 -4.15 -7.33
CA GLN A 138 -4.22 -2.80 -7.48
C GLN A 138 -4.13 -2.09 -6.12
N CYS A 139 -5.21 -2.06 -5.34
CA CYS A 139 -5.22 -1.41 -4.03
C CYS A 139 -4.25 -2.08 -3.04
N SER A 140 -4.18 -3.42 -3.03
CA SER A 140 -3.25 -4.18 -2.19
C SER A 140 -1.78 -3.95 -2.56
N PHE A 141 -1.44 -3.91 -3.85
CA PHE A 141 -0.08 -3.64 -4.30
C PHE A 141 0.36 -2.20 -4.02
N ILE A 142 -0.55 -1.24 -4.17
CA ILE A 142 -0.27 0.17 -3.81
C ILE A 142 -0.07 0.31 -2.30
N LEU A 143 -0.91 -0.32 -1.47
CA LEU A 143 -0.72 -0.33 0.00
C LEU A 143 0.62 -0.97 0.36
N GLY A 144 0.94 -2.12 -0.23
CA GLY A 144 2.21 -2.82 -0.02
C GLY A 144 3.42 -1.97 -0.42
N SER A 145 3.34 -1.26 -1.55
CA SER A 145 4.36 -0.29 -1.98
C SER A 145 4.55 0.84 -0.96
N GLY A 146 3.45 1.42 -0.47
CA GLY A 146 3.48 2.49 0.53
C GLY A 146 4.10 2.04 1.86
N LEU A 147 3.72 0.85 2.34
CA LEU A 147 4.29 0.26 3.55
C LEU A 147 5.78 -0.05 3.38
N LEU A 148 6.18 -0.56 2.22
CA LEU A 148 7.56 -0.91 1.94
C LEU A 148 8.46 0.33 1.84
N LEU A 149 7.99 1.41 1.22
CA LEU A 149 8.66 2.72 1.24
C LEU A 149 8.77 3.26 2.65
N PHE A 150 7.68 3.17 3.41
CA PHE A 150 7.67 3.63 4.79
C PHE A 150 8.69 2.86 5.62
N VAL A 151 8.74 1.53 5.56
CA VAL A 151 9.73 0.71 6.29
C VAL A 151 11.16 1.03 5.83
N SER A 152 11.41 1.07 4.53
CA SER A 152 12.73 1.35 3.94
C SER A 152 13.31 2.68 4.43
N ARG A 153 12.49 3.74 4.47
CA ARG A 153 12.87 5.07 4.96
C ARG A 153 13.12 5.14 6.47
N GLY A 154 12.75 4.12 7.25
CA GLY A 154 12.95 4.10 8.70
C GLY A 154 14.30 3.58 9.19
N GLY A 155 15.09 2.94 8.32
CA GLY A 155 16.35 2.29 8.71
C GLY A 155 17.61 3.00 8.25
N SER A 156 17.52 4.26 7.80
CA SER A 156 18.66 5.01 7.23
C SER A 156 19.42 5.88 8.24
N ASP A 157 18.92 6.04 9.47
CA ASP A 157 19.48 7.02 10.42
C ASP A 157 20.54 6.42 11.38
N ASP A 158 20.73 5.11 11.41
CA ASP A 158 21.66 4.46 12.36
C ASP A 158 23.10 4.32 11.86
N ASP A 159 23.36 4.38 10.54
CA ASP A 159 24.69 4.06 9.96
C ASP A 159 25.55 5.30 9.61
N LEU A 160 24.99 6.52 9.56
CA LEU A 160 25.76 7.75 9.26
C LEU A 160 26.40 8.42 10.50
N SER A 161 25.98 8.06 11.71
CA SER A 161 26.56 8.61 12.95
C SER A 161 27.75 7.80 13.49
N TYR A 162 28.03 6.60 12.96
CA TYR A 162 29.13 5.73 13.42
C TYR A 162 30.38 5.76 12.52
N GLY A 163 30.34 6.45 11.37
CA GLY A 163 31.46 6.55 10.42
C GLY A 163 32.27 7.85 10.48
N ALA A 164 31.99 8.74 11.44
CA ALA A 164 32.63 10.05 11.55
C ALA A 164 33.51 10.17 12.81
N PHE A 165 34.44 9.23 12.99
CA PHE A 165 35.66 9.38 13.79
C PHE A 165 36.82 8.64 13.12
#